data_AF-A0A381SGB8-F1
#
_entry.id   AF-A0A381SGB8-F1
#
_cell.length_a   1.000
_cell.length_b   1.000
_cell.length_c   1.000
_cell.angle_alpha   90.00
_cell.angle_beta   90.00
_cell.angle_gamma   90.00
#
_symmetry.space_group_name_H-M   'P 1'
#
loop_
_entity.id
_entity.type
_entity.pdbx_description
1 polymer ?
#
loop_
_entity_poly.entity_id
_entity_poly.type
_entity_poly.pdbx_seq_one_letter_code
_entity_poly.pdbx_strand_id
1 'polypeptide(L)' 'VVGSGGREHALAQVLGRSAEVVVTPGNPGIPESVSEPPEEIEADLFVIGPEAPLVDGLADRL' A
#
# COMPACT_ATOMS: atom_id res chain seq x y z
N VAL A 1 1.61 -1.95 0.58
CA VAL A 1 1.42 -0.55 1.03
C VAL A 1 0.16 0.00 0.41
N VAL A 2 -0.74 0.61 1.19
CA VAL A 2 -2.00 1.17 0.68
C VAL A 2 -1.86 2.68 0.51
N GLY A 3 -2.17 3.18 -0.69
CA GLY A 3 -2.16 4.58 -1.11
C GLY A 3 -1.46 4.79 -2.45
N SER A 4 -1.41 6.05 -2.88
CA SER A 4 -0.89 6.44 -4.20
C SER A 4 -0.12 7.77 -4.18
N GLY A 5 0.25 8.26 -3.01
CA GLY A 5 0.98 9.52 -2.85
C GLY A 5 2.50 9.33 -2.82
N GLY A 6 3.22 10.47 -2.70
CA GLY A 6 4.68 10.46 -2.55
C GLY A 6 5.16 9.79 -1.26
N ARG A 7 4.34 9.82 -0.18
CA ARG A 7 4.63 9.10 1.06
C ARG A 7 4.69 7.59 0.83
N GLU A 8 3.74 7.04 0.09
CA GLU A 8 3.69 5.61 -0.20
C GLU A 8 4.82 5.18 -1.15
N HIS A 9 5.22 6.04 -2.09
CA HIS A 9 6.44 5.82 -2.88
C HIS A 9 7.66 5.67 -1.96
N ALA A 10 7.87 6.61 -1.05
CA ALA A 10 9.02 6.57 -0.14
C ALA A 10 8.99 5.33 0.77
N LEU A 11 7.81 4.95 1.29
CA LEU A 11 7.64 3.73 2.07
C LEU A 11 7.98 2.48 1.26
N ALA A 12 7.46 2.35 0.03
CA ALA A 12 7.75 1.20 -0.83
C ALA A 12 9.24 1.09 -1.15
N GLN A 13 9.91 2.21 -1.44
CA GLN A 13 11.35 2.23 -1.69
C GLN A 13 12.19 1.78 -0.49
N VAL A 14 11.79 2.14 0.73
CA VAL A 14 12.54 1.78 1.95
C VAL A 14 12.25 0.35 2.37
N LEU A 15 10.97 -0.07 2.39
CA LEU A 15 10.56 -1.43 2.76
C LEU A 15 11.06 -2.47 1.75
N GLY A 16 11.09 -2.12 0.46
CA GLY A 16 11.59 -2.97 -0.63
C GLY A 16 13.06 -3.39 -0.51
N ARG A 17 13.80 -2.84 0.46
CA ARG A 17 15.18 -3.25 0.77
C ARG A 17 15.26 -4.55 1.56
N SER A 18 14.17 -4.95 2.21
CA SER A 18 14.12 -6.11 3.12
C SER A 18 12.92 -7.03 2.91
N ALA A 19 11.94 -6.63 2.09
CA ALA A 19 10.73 -7.38 1.82
C ALA A 19 10.28 -7.18 0.37
N GLU A 20 9.46 -8.10 -0.14
CA GLU A 20 8.68 -7.88 -1.35
C GLU A 20 7.55 -6.89 -1.03
N VAL A 21 7.38 -5.87 -1.87
CA VAL A 21 6.42 -4.79 -1.61
C VAL A 21 5.60 -4.51 -2.84
N VAL A 22 4.29 -4.65 -2.69
CA VAL A 22 3.27 -4.20 -3.64
C VAL A 22 2.61 -2.92 -3.11
N VAL A 23 2.23 -2.02 -4.01
CA VAL A 23 1.48 -0.79 -3.68
C VAL A 23 0.12 -0.79 -4.34
N THR A 24 -0.95 -0.52 -3.59
CA THR A 24 -2.32 -0.45 -4.10
C THR A 24 -3.05 0.80 -3.61
N PRO A 25 -3.84 1.50 -4.45
CA PRO A 25 -3.93 1.32 -5.90
C PRO A 25 -2.67 1.82 -6.63
N GLY A 26 -1.72 2.41 -5.89
CA GLY A 26 -0.47 2.91 -6.43
C GLY A 26 -0.64 3.97 -7.51
N ASN A 27 0.43 4.22 -8.27
CA ASN A 27 0.42 5.06 -9.47
C ASN A 27 1.62 4.69 -10.36
N PRO A 28 1.68 5.12 -11.65
CA PRO A 28 2.77 4.75 -12.56
C PRO A 28 4.18 5.20 -12.13
N GLY A 29 4.28 6.14 -11.19
CA GLY A 29 5.55 6.59 -10.61
C GLY A 29 6.02 5.75 -9.42
N ILE A 30 5.24 4.77 -8.95
CA ILE A 30 5.61 3.86 -7.87
C ILE A 30 5.76 2.45 -8.45
N PRO A 31 6.97 1.85 -8.42
CA PRO A 31 7.18 0.47 -8.87
C PRO A 31 6.27 -0.52 -8.13
N GLU A 32 5.93 -1.63 -8.78
CA GLU A 32 5.06 -2.68 -8.22
C GLU A 32 3.67 -2.17 -7.77
N SER A 33 3.15 -1.15 -8.46
CA SER A 33 1.78 -0.68 -8.28
C SER A 33 0.78 -1.61 -8.97
N VAL A 34 -0.27 -1.97 -8.25
CA VAL A 34 -1.39 -2.79 -8.74
C VAL A 34 -2.71 -2.05 -8.49
N SER A 35 -3.73 -2.35 -9.30
CA SER A 35 -5.04 -1.69 -9.22
C SER A 35 -6.04 -2.38 -8.30
N GLU A 36 -5.71 -3.60 -7.90
CA GLU A 36 -6.49 -4.52 -7.10
C GLU A 36 -6.75 -3.91 -5.72
N PRO A 37 -7.97 -4.01 -5.18
CA PRO A 37 -8.28 -3.46 -3.87
C PRO A 37 -7.42 -4.13 -2.77
N PRO A 38 -7.04 -3.41 -1.70
CA PRO A 38 -6.19 -3.96 -0.63
C PRO A 38 -6.68 -5.28 -0.05
N GLU A 39 -8.00 -5.48 0.00
CA GLU A 39 -8.66 -6.66 0.55
C GLU A 39 -8.50 -7.92 -0.32
N GLU A 40 -8.11 -7.76 -1.59
CA GLU A 40 -7.85 -8.87 -2.52
C GLU A 40 -6.36 -9.23 -2.62
N ILE A 41 -5.50 -8.51 -1.90
CA ILE A 41 -4.06 -8.75 -1.90
C ILE A 41 -3.69 -9.68 -0.76
N GLU A 42 -3.02 -10.79 -1.06
CA GLU A 42 -2.41 -11.64 -0.03
C GLU A 42 -1.07 -11.02 0.43
N ALA A 43 -1.04 -10.49 1.65
CA ALA A 43 0.17 -9.92 2.24
C ALA A 43 0.31 -10.26 3.73
N ASP A 44 1.54 -10.46 4.19
CA ASP A 44 1.83 -10.72 5.62
C ASP A 44 1.68 -9.48 6.50
N LEU A 45 1.78 -8.28 5.91
CA LEU A 45 1.68 -7.00 6.60
C LEU A 45 1.12 -5.90 5.68
N PHE A 46 0.13 -5.18 6.18
CA PHE A 46 -0.39 -3.99 5.53
C PHE A 46 0.15 -2.70 6.19
N VAL A 47 0.61 -1.78 5.36
CA VAL A 47 0.99 -0.41 5.76
C VAL A 47 0.03 0.55 5.07
N ILE A 48 -0.90 1.13 5.83
CA ILE A 48 -1.93 2.03 5.31
C ILE A 48 -1.42 3.47 5.40
N GLY A 49 -1.20 4.10 4.25
CA GLY A 49 -0.70 5.46 4.17
C GLY A 49 -1.79 6.51 4.38
N PRO A 50 -2.79 6.62 3.47
CA PRO A 50 -3.82 7.64 3.53
C PRO A 50 -4.72 7.53 4.76
N GLU A 51 -5.19 8.69 5.22
CA GLU A 51 -6.00 8.82 6.43
C GLU A 51 -7.46 8.40 6.19
N ALA A 52 -8.00 8.63 4.99
CA ALA A 52 -9.40 8.31 4.69
C ALA A 52 -9.73 6.81 4.81
N PRO A 53 -8.95 5.86 4.23
CA PRO A 53 -9.20 4.43 4.43
C PRO A 53 -9.10 3.99 5.89
N LEU A 54 -8.27 4.64 6.71
CA LEU A 54 -8.19 4.36 8.14
C LEU A 54 -9.49 4.78 8.85
N VAL A 55 -10.01 5.97 8.54
CA VAL A 55 -11.28 6.45 9.09
C VAL A 55 -12.44 5.54 8.67
N ASP A 56 -12.39 5.00 7.45
CA ASP A 56 -13.38 4.08 6.91
C ASP A 56 -13.26 2.63 7.45
N GLY A 57 -12.33 2.38 8.38
CA GLY A 57 -12.17 1.08 9.03
C GLY A 57 -11.51 0.02 8.14
N LEU A 58 -10.66 0.41 7.19
CA LEU A 58 -9.92 -0.56 6.36
C LEU A 58 -9.06 -1.49 7.22
N ALA A 59 -8.44 -0.98 8.28
CA ALA A 59 -7.60 -1.78 9.18
C ALA A 59 -8.37 -2.89 9.91
N ASP A 60 -9.68 -2.75 10.12
CA ASP A 60 -10.51 -3.77 10.76
C ASP A 60 -10.88 -4.91 9.81
N ARG A 61 -10.72 -4.71 8.50
CA ARG A 61 -11.11 -5.64 7.43
C ARG A 61 -9.93 -6.39 6.81
N LEU A 62 -8.70 -5.94 7.08
CA LEU A 62 -7.44 -6.56 6.64
C LEU A 62 -6.86 -7.41 7.78
#